data_AF-C4YY46-F1
#
_entry.id   AF-C4YY46-F1
#
_cell.length_a   1.000
_cell.length_b   1.000
_cell.length_c   1.000
_cell.angle_alpha   90.00
_cell.angle_beta   90.00
_cell.angle_gamma   90.00
#
_symmetry.space_group_name_H-M   'P 1'
#
loop_
_entity.id
_entity.type
_entity.pdbx_description
1 polymer ?
#
loop_
_entity_poly.entity_id
_entity_poly.type
_entity_poly.pdbx_seq_one_letter_code
_entity_poly.pdbx_strand_id
1 'polypeptide(L)' 'MSSVLITSNLVFAKWNTIFKDEMTTSAAIGRLVHHSSILKLNTESHRITTAKGKKLTIKSEDNNVIL' A
#
# COMPACT_ATOMS: atom_id res chain seq x y z
N MET A 1 12.94 2.34 24.51
CA MET A 1 13.00 2.34 23.04
C MET A 1 11.57 2.40 22.53
N SER A 2 11.25 3.38 21.70
CA SER A 2 9.92 3.51 21.11
C SER A 2 9.93 2.87 19.73
N SER A 3 9.06 1.88 19.52
CA SER A 3 8.91 1.21 18.23
C SER A 3 7.99 2.04 17.33
N VAL A 4 8.32 2.15 16.04
CA VAL A 4 7.50 2.86 15.05
C VAL A 4 7.22 1.92 13.89
N LEU A 5 5.95 1.86 13.47
CA LEU A 5 5.54 1.16 12.25
C LEU A 5 5.19 2.21 11.19
N ILE A 6 5.81 2.10 10.01
CA ILE A 6 5.58 3.00 8.87
C ILE A 6 5.23 2.16 7.66
N THR A 7 4.16 2.53 6.96
CA THR A 7 3.78 1.94 5.67
C THR A 7 3.98 2.97 4.57
N SER A 8 4.60 2.57 3.46
CA SER A 8 4.74 3.42 2.28
C SER A 8 4.35 2.65 1.02
N ASN A 9 3.63 3.33 0.13
CA ASN A 9 3.31 2.83 -1.22
C ASN A 9 4.41 3.17 -2.24
N LEU A 10 5.47 3.89 -1.82
CA LEU A 10 6.58 4.30 -2.67
C LEU A 10 7.87 3.62 -2.25
N VAL A 11 8.62 3.15 -3.25
CA VAL A 11 10.00 2.65 -3.06
C VAL A 11 10.92 3.79 -2.61
N PHE A 12 11.96 3.48 -1.84
CA PHE A 12 12.91 4.47 -1.30
C PHE A 12 13.51 5.40 -2.36
N ALA A 13 13.79 4.89 -3.56
CA ALA A 13 14.28 5.70 -4.68
C ALA A 13 13.33 6.84 -5.09
N LYS A 14 12.03 6.71 -4.80
CA LYS A 14 11.01 7.74 -5.08
C LYS A 14 10.79 8.69 -3.91
N TRP A 15 11.48 8.53 -2.79
CA TRP A 15 11.29 9.40 -1.62
C TRP A 15 11.90 10.79 -1.81
N ASN A 16 12.73 11.00 -2.84
CA ASN A 16 13.20 12.31 -3.28
C ASN A 16 12.04 13.24 -3.72
N THR A 17 10.83 12.73 -3.94
CA THR A 17 9.66 13.59 -4.20
C THR A 17 8.98 14.06 -2.92
N ILE A 18 9.20 13.34 -1.81
CA ILE A 18 8.67 13.67 -0.49
C ILE A 18 9.62 14.64 0.22
N PHE A 19 10.91 14.34 0.14
CA PHE A 19 11.98 15.15 0.68
C PHE A 19 12.59 15.98 -0.46
N LYS A 20 12.58 17.31 -0.32
CA LYS A 20 12.93 18.26 -1.39
C LYS A 20 14.37 18.12 -1.91
N ASP A 21 15.24 17.46 -1.15
CA ASP A 21 16.65 17.26 -1.49
C ASP A 21 17.10 15.81 -1.22
N GLU A 22 18.06 15.34 -2.02
CA GLU A 22 18.58 13.98 -1.98
C GLU A 22 19.36 13.68 -0.69
N MET A 23 20.07 14.67 -0.14
CA MET A 23 20.87 14.52 1.08
C MET A 23 19.98 14.25 2.29
N THR A 24 18.90 15.00 2.45
CA THR A 24 17.90 14.82 3.52
C THR A 24 17.15 13.51 3.34
N THR A 25 16.82 13.13 2.10
CA THR A 25 16.17 11.84 1.82
C THR A 25 17.02 10.68 2.31
N SER A 26 18.30 10.67 1.93
CA SER A 26 19.25 9.64 2.31
C SER A 26 19.46 9.59 3.82
N ALA A 27 19.61 10.75 4.47
CA ALA A 27 19.75 10.85 5.91
C ALA A 27 18.50 10.35 6.67
N ALA A 28 17.30 10.63 6.18
CA ALA A 28 16.05 10.16 6.76
C ALA A 28 15.90 8.64 6.62
N ILE A 29 16.16 8.09 5.42
CA ILE A 29 16.12 6.64 5.19
C ILE A 29 17.14 5.96 6.10
N GLY A 30 18.39 6.44 6.15
CA GLY A 30 19.45 5.89 6.99
C GLY A 30 19.03 5.75 8.46
N ARG A 31 18.41 6.80 9.04
CA ARG A 31 17.89 6.77 10.43
C ARG A 31 16.78 5.75 10.63
N LEU A 32 15.87 5.63 9.65
CA LEU A 32 14.75 4.69 9.72
C LEU A 32 15.22 3.25 9.58
N VAL A 33 16.15 2.97 8.64
CA VAL A 33 16.52 1.60 8.30
C VAL A 33 17.59 1.01 9.22
N HIS A 34 18.40 1.85 9.89
CA HIS A 34 19.52 1.42 10.74
C HIS A 34 19.11 0.41 11.83
N HIS A 35 17.90 0.54 12.38
CA HIS A 35 17.34 -0.42 13.33
C HIS A 35 15.89 -0.77 12.97
N SER A 36 15.66 -1.20 11.72
CA SER A 36 14.34 -1.65 11.28
C SER A 36 14.40 -3.00 10.57
N SER A 37 13.24 -3.65 10.54
CA SER A 37 12.97 -4.75 9.63
C SER A 37 12.09 -4.25 8.50
N ILE A 38 12.57 -4.36 7.26
CA ILE A 38 11.84 -3.91 6.07
C ILE A 38 11.00 -5.08 5.55
N LEU A 39 9.68 -4.92 5.56
CA LEU A 39 8.76 -5.90 5.01
C LEU A 39 8.25 -5.44 3.65
N LYS A 40 8.51 -6.23 2.60
CA LYS A 40 7.98 -5.98 1.25
C LYS A 40 6.62 -6.65 1.12
N LEU A 41 5.56 -5.85 0.99
CA LEU A 41 4.20 -6.33 0.76
C LEU A 41 3.96 -6.43 -0.75
N ASN A 42 4.10 -7.64 -1.29
CA ASN A 42 3.85 -7.99 -2.70
C ASN A 42 2.54 -8.79 -2.88
N THR A 43 1.65 -8.75 -1.89
CA THR A 43 0.36 -9.45 -1.93
C THR A 43 -0.65 -8.74 -2.82
N GLU A 44 -1.62 -9.48 -3.36
CA GLU A 44 -2.75 -8.86 -4.06
C GLU A 44 -3.50 -7.87 -3.16
N SER A 45 -4.10 -6.84 -3.78
CA SER A 45 -4.88 -5.85 -3.04
C SER A 45 -6.12 -6.50 -2.46
N HIS A 46 -6.22 -6.51 -1.13
CA HIS A 46 -7.41 -7.00 -0.41
C HIS A 46 -8.70 -6.35 -0.95
N ARG A 47 -8.64 -5.05 -1.28
CA ARG A 47 -9.78 -4.30 -1.84
C ARG A 47 -10.28 -4.89 -3.17
N ILE A 48 -9.37 -5.38 -4.02
CA ILE A 48 -9.72 -5.99 -5.30
C ILE A 48 -10.38 -7.35 -5.08
N THR A 49 -9.85 -8.17 -4.16
CA THR A 49 -10.43 -9.47 -3.79
C THR A 49 -11.85 -9.30 -3.23
N THR A 50 -12.06 -8.35 -2.31
CA THR A 50 -13.38 -8.02 -1.78
C THR A 50 -14.33 -7.50 -2.87
N ALA A 51 -13.85 -6.63 -3.77
CA ALA A 51 -14.66 -6.12 -4.88
C ALA A 51 -15.06 -7.24 -5.86
N LYS A 52 -14.16 -8.17 -6.19
CA LYS A 52 -14.47 -9.35 -7.02
C LYS A 52 -15.54 -10.23 -6.36
N GLY A 53 -15.42 -10.49 -5.05
CA GLY A 53 -16.42 -11.23 -4.28
C GLY A 53 -17.80 -10.54 -4.30
N LYS A 54 -17.82 -9.22 -4.12
CA LYS A 54 -19.07 -8.43 -4.15
C LYS A 54 -19.69 -8.35 -5.56
N LYS A 55 -18.87 -8.33 -6.61
CA LYS A 55 -19.33 -8.30 -8.02
C LYS A 55 -19.95 -9.63 -8.46
N LEU A 56 -19.57 -10.74 -7.82
CA LEU A 56 -20.22 -12.05 -8.01
C LEU A 56 -21.59 -12.10 -7.32
N THR A 57 -21.75 -11.46 -6.17
CA THR A 57 -23.04 -11.39 -5.45
C THR A 57 -24.05 -10.44 -6.11
N ILE A 58 -23.60 -9.40 -6.83
CA ILE A 58 -24.50 -8.43 -7.50
C ILE A 58 -24.95 -8.90 -8.91
N LYS A 59 -24.59 -10.12 -9.35
CA LYS A 59 -24.90 -10.61 -10.71
C LYS A 59 -25.98 -11.71 -10.78
N SER A 60 -26.79 -11.86 -9.74
CA SER A 60 -27.89 -12.85 -9.68
C SER A 60 -29.26 -12.23 -9.35
N GLU A 61 -29.54 -11.00 -9.80
CA GLU A 61 -30.86 -10.39 -9.58
C GLU A 61 -31.30 -9.37 -10.66
N ASP A 62 -30.71 -9.42 -11.86
CA ASP A 62 -31.20 -8.67 -13.04
C ASP A 62 -31.45 -9.62 -14.23
N ASN A 63 -32.04 -10.79 -13.96
CA ASN A 63 -32.72 -11.58 -14.99
C ASN A 63 -34.07 -12.01 -14.42
N ASN A 64 -35.10 -11.27 -14.83
CA ASN A 64 -36.54 -11.51 -14.65
C ASN A 64 -37.25 -10.75 -13.51
N VAL A 65 -37.35 -9.43 -13.64
CA VAL A 65 -38.64 -8.75 -13.41
C VAL A 65 -39.17 -8.34 -14.79
N ILE A 66 -40.44 -8.69 -14.98
CA ILE A 66 -41.22 -8.59 -16.20
C ILE A 66 -41.60 -7.12 -16.45
N LEU A 67 -41.60 -6.74 -17.74
CA LEU A 67 -41.87 -5.44 -18.40
C LEU A 67 -40.63 -4.58 -18.73
#